data_AF-A0A519TQI0-F1
#
_entry.id   AF-A0A519TQI0-F1
#
_cell.length_a   1.000
_cell.length_b   1.000
_cell.length_c   1.000
_cell.angle_alpha   90.00
_cell.angle_beta   90.00
_cell.angle_gamma   90.00
#
_symmetry.space_group_name_H-M   'P 1'
#
loop_
_entity.id
_entity.type
_entity.pdbx_description
1 polymer ?
#
loop_
_entity_poly.entity_id
_entity_poly.type
_entity_poly.pdbx_seq_one_letter_code
_entity_poly.pdbx_strand_id
1 'polypeptide(L)'
;MDLGLLQTDVAKQLNVSADCVTYWENNRNEPQVKHYTRIIEFLGYFPLMFDVTTISGKLKAFRYENGLSQRRLATVLGVDTCTVRFWENEERTPSNRKLKNLELLLTKKPLD
;
A
#
# COMPACT_ATOMS: atom_id res chain seq x y z
N MET A 1 10.81 11.35 18.40
CA MET A 1 10.35 9.95 18.37
C MET A 1 10.16 9.54 19.82
N ASP A 2 8.95 9.70 20.35
CA ASP A 2 8.64 9.73 21.79
C ASP A 2 8.21 8.37 22.39
N LEU A 3 8.42 7.26 21.67
CA LEU A 3 8.03 5.93 22.14
C LEU A 3 9.11 5.22 22.98
N GLY A 4 10.31 5.79 23.09
CA GLY A 4 11.43 5.18 23.84
C GLY A 4 11.90 3.82 23.29
N LEU A 5 11.45 3.43 22.09
CA LEU A 5 11.79 2.17 21.43
C LEU A 5 13.13 2.29 20.71
N LEU A 6 13.94 1.23 20.79
CA LEU A 6 15.14 1.11 19.98
C LEU A 6 14.75 0.72 18.54
N GLN A 7 15.55 1.13 17.55
CA GLN A 7 15.37 0.71 16.15
C GLN A 7 15.31 -0.82 16.00
N THR A 8 16.03 -1.55 16.86
CA THR A 8 16.01 -3.01 16.93
C THR A 8 14.67 -3.58 17.39
N ASP A 9 13.94 -2.88 18.25
CA ASP A 9 12.62 -3.31 18.72
C ASP A 9 11.57 -3.06 17.65
N VAL A 10 11.63 -1.90 16.97
CA VAL A 10 10.78 -1.59 15.81
C VAL A 10 11.01 -2.62 14.70
N ALA A 11 12.27 -2.95 14.41
CA ALA A 11 12.63 -3.92 13.37
C ALA A 11 12.04 -5.31 13.63
N LYS A 12 12.03 -5.77 14.89
CA LYS A 12 11.39 -7.04 15.28
C LYS A 12 9.88 -7.01 15.04
N GLN A 13 9.20 -5.93 15.41
CA GLN A 13 7.75 -5.81 15.21
C GLN A 13 7.39 -5.79 13.71
N LEU A 14 8.16 -5.07 12.92
CA LEU A 14 7.97 -4.98 11.47
C LEU A 14 8.52 -6.19 10.69
N ASN A 15 9.24 -7.10 11.37
CA ASN A 15 9.94 -8.26 10.81
C ASN A 15 10.87 -7.88 9.65
N VAL A 16 11.76 -6.93 9.92
CA VAL A 16 12.83 -6.47 9.03
C VAL A 16 14.15 -6.38 9.81
N SER A 17 15.26 -6.10 9.13
CA SER A 17 16.52 -5.81 9.83
C SER A 17 16.48 -4.42 10.46
N ALA A 18 17.30 -4.21 11.51
CA ALA A 18 17.50 -2.88 12.09
C ALA A 18 17.97 -1.87 11.03
N ASP A 19 18.86 -2.29 10.12
CA ASP A 19 19.34 -1.45 9.01
C ASP A 19 18.20 -0.96 8.11
N CYS A 20 17.16 -1.78 7.85
CA CYS A 20 15.99 -1.34 7.10
C CYS A 20 15.30 -0.17 7.79
N VAL A 21 15.07 -0.28 9.11
CA VAL A 21 14.45 0.79 9.91
C VAL A 21 15.32 2.04 9.90
N THR A 22 16.63 1.89 10.13
CA THR A 22 17.59 3.00 10.06
C THR A 22 17.56 3.67 8.68
N TYR A 23 17.48 2.92 7.59
CA TYR A 23 17.41 3.48 6.24
C TYR A 23 16.08 4.19 5.97
N TRP A 24 14.96 3.67 6.48
CA TRP A 24 13.66 4.32 6.36
C TRP A 24 13.62 5.65 7.11
N GLU A 25 14.07 5.67 8.36
CA GLU A 25 14.11 6.87 9.20
C GLU A 25 15.02 7.96 8.62
N ASN A 26 16.14 7.56 8.00
CA ASN A 26 17.09 8.47 7.38
C ASN A 26 16.76 8.83 5.92
N ASN A 27 15.57 8.46 5.42
CA ASN A 27 15.16 8.66 4.03
C ASN A 27 16.17 8.13 2.99
N ARG A 28 16.93 7.08 3.35
CA ARG A 28 17.88 6.42 2.45
C ARG A 28 17.18 5.45 1.50
N ASN A 29 16.07 4.85 1.93
CA ASN A 29 15.15 4.10 1.06
C ASN A 29 13.71 4.20 1.59
N GLU A 30 12.75 3.87 0.72
CA GLU A 30 11.34 3.72 1.10
C GLU A 30 10.98 2.24 1.34
N PRO A 31 10.09 1.94 2.31
CA PRO A 31 9.57 0.60 2.48
C PRO A 31 8.92 0.08 1.19
N GLN A 32 9.12 -1.20 0.89
CA GLN A 32 8.33 -1.86 -0.15
C GLN A 32 6.88 -1.98 0.31
N VAL A 33 5.92 -1.92 -0.62
CA VAL A 33 4.48 -1.99 -0.33
C VAL A 33 4.09 -3.14 0.62
N LYS A 34 4.73 -4.30 0.53
CA LYS A 34 4.49 -5.47 1.41
C LYS A 34 4.70 -5.20 2.91
N HIS A 35 5.51 -4.20 3.25
CA HIS A 35 5.78 -3.82 4.64
C HIS A 35 4.74 -2.86 5.19
N TYR A 36 3.97 -2.18 4.33
CA TYR A 36 3.03 -1.16 4.78
C TYR A 36 1.92 -1.72 5.65
N THR A 37 1.45 -2.95 5.44
CA THR A 37 0.47 -3.58 6.34
C THR A 37 0.96 -3.57 7.80
N ARG A 38 2.18 -4.04 8.05
CA ARG A 38 2.77 -4.03 9.40
C ARG A 38 3.12 -2.64 9.90
N ILE A 39 3.56 -1.75 9.01
CA ILE A 39 3.85 -0.36 9.36
C ILE A 39 2.56 0.36 9.82
N ILE A 40 1.45 0.15 9.13
CA ILE A 40 0.13 0.72 9.47
C ILE A 40 -0.34 0.15 10.82
N GLU A 41 -0.23 -1.15 11.02
CA GLU A 41 -0.54 -1.82 12.30
C GLU A 41 0.30 -1.25 13.45
N PHE A 42 1.61 -1.06 13.22
CA PHE A 42 2.54 -0.51 14.21
C PHE A 42 2.25 0.96 14.54
N LEU A 43 2.02 1.79 13.52
CA LEU A 43 1.80 3.23 13.69
C LEU A 43 0.38 3.56 14.18
N GLY A 44 -0.59 2.67 13.93
CA GLY A 44 -2.01 2.91 14.21
C GLY A 44 -2.69 3.88 13.23
N TYR A 45 -1.99 4.30 12.17
CA TYR A 45 -2.52 5.15 11.11
C TYR A 45 -1.82 4.87 9.78
N PHE A 46 -2.41 5.36 8.69
CA PHE A 46 -1.87 5.21 7.35
C PHE A 46 -0.85 6.32 7.03
N PRO A 47 0.45 6.01 6.82
CA PRO A 47 1.51 7.01 6.81
C PRO A 47 1.74 7.71 5.46
N LEU A 48 0.96 7.39 4.43
CA LEU A 48 1.06 8.03 3.10
C LEU A 48 -0.21 8.79 2.78
N MET A 49 -0.09 9.89 2.03
CA MET A 49 -1.25 10.63 1.55
C MET A 49 -1.57 10.23 0.12
N PHE A 50 -2.76 9.67 -0.10
CA PHE A 50 -3.32 9.45 -1.42
C PHE A 50 -4.63 10.22 -1.56
N ASP A 51 -4.88 10.79 -2.74
CA ASP A 51 -6.15 11.44 -3.02
C ASP A 51 -7.27 10.39 -3.20
N VAL A 52 -7.92 10.03 -2.10
CA VAL A 52 -9.02 9.05 -2.10
C VAL A 52 -10.30 9.59 -2.73
N THR A 53 -10.33 10.82 -3.26
CA THR A 53 -11.42 11.29 -4.12
C THR A 53 -11.32 10.71 -5.53
N THR A 54 -10.11 10.34 -5.98
CA THR A 54 -9.86 9.75 -7.29
C THR A 54 -9.82 8.21 -7.22
N ILE A 55 -10.10 7.56 -8.35
CA ILE A 55 -9.95 6.10 -8.46
C ILE A 55 -8.49 5.68 -8.29
N SER A 56 -7.55 6.50 -8.78
CA SER A 56 -6.11 6.24 -8.69
C SER A 56 -5.65 6.21 -7.22
N GLY A 57 -6.09 7.17 -6.40
CA GLY A 57 -5.73 7.24 -4.99
C GLY A 57 -6.43 6.17 -4.17
N LYS A 58 -7.71 5.86 -4.42
CA LYS A 58 -8.39 4.72 -3.79
C LYS A 58 -7.69 3.40 -4.09
N LEU A 59 -7.26 3.20 -5.33
CA LEU A 59 -6.56 1.98 -5.75
C LEU A 59 -5.19 1.85 -5.06
N LYS A 60 -4.44 2.96 -4.97
CA LYS A 60 -3.17 3.02 -4.22
C LYS A 60 -3.38 2.74 -2.74
N ALA A 61 -4.35 3.39 -2.10
CA ALA A 61 -4.66 3.18 -0.69
C ALA A 61 -4.93 1.70 -0.40
N PHE A 62 -5.86 1.09 -1.14
CA PHE A 62 -6.17 -0.33 -1.01
C PHE A 62 -4.93 -1.22 -1.22
N ARG A 63 -4.09 -0.90 -2.21
CA ARG A 63 -2.87 -1.65 -2.50
C ARG A 63 -1.90 -1.63 -1.32
N TYR A 64 -1.70 -0.48 -0.69
CA TYR A 64 -0.78 -0.30 0.43
C TYR A 64 -1.33 -0.87 1.75
N GLU A 65 -2.62 -0.69 2.01
CA GLU A 65 -3.30 -1.30 3.17
C GLU A 65 -3.15 -2.83 3.15
N ASN A 66 -3.30 -3.44 1.98
CA ASN A 66 -3.24 -4.89 1.79
C ASN A 66 -1.83 -5.41 1.42
N GLY A 67 -0.80 -4.57 1.41
CA GLY A 67 0.57 -4.99 1.10
C GLY A 67 0.76 -5.59 -0.30
N LEU A 68 -0.09 -5.20 -1.26
CA LEU A 68 -0.13 -5.77 -2.60
C LEU A 68 0.87 -5.06 -3.53
N SER A 69 1.61 -5.82 -4.33
CA SER A 69 2.31 -5.23 -5.47
C SER A 69 1.32 -4.93 -6.61
N GLN A 70 1.66 -4.05 -7.56
CA GLN A 70 0.84 -3.83 -8.75
C GLN A 70 0.55 -5.14 -9.48
N ARG A 71 1.53 -6.05 -9.56
CA ARG A 71 1.36 -7.39 -10.13
C ARG A 71 0.33 -8.22 -9.37
N ARG A 72 0.40 -8.26 -8.03
CA ARG A 72 -0.58 -9.01 -7.21
C ARG A 72 -1.98 -8.41 -7.35
N LEU A 73 -2.10 -7.09 -7.33
CA LEU A 73 -3.37 -6.40 -7.53
C LEU A 73 -3.95 -6.69 -8.93
N ALA A 74 -3.12 -6.72 -9.97
CA ALA A 74 -3.52 -7.08 -11.32
C ALA A 74 -4.08 -8.51 -11.38
N THR A 75 -3.44 -9.46 -10.69
CA THR A 75 -3.96 -10.83 -10.54
C THR A 75 -5.32 -10.86 -9.86
N VAL A 76 -5.50 -10.13 -8.75
CA VAL A 76 -6.79 -10.02 -8.04
C VAL A 76 -7.89 -9.45 -8.95
N LEU A 77 -7.55 -8.50 -9.80
CA LEU A 77 -8.47 -7.83 -10.71
C LEU A 77 -8.68 -8.53 -12.06
N GLY A 78 -7.91 -9.58 -12.36
CA GLY A 78 -7.94 -10.24 -13.66
C GLY A 78 -7.54 -9.32 -14.82
N VAL A 79 -6.58 -8.42 -14.60
CA VAL A 79 -6.05 -7.48 -15.62
C VAL A 79 -4.54 -7.60 -15.75
N ASP A 80 -3.98 -6.96 -16.76
CA ASP A 80 -2.53 -6.86 -16.93
C ASP A 80 -1.89 -5.88 -15.92
N THR A 81 -0.63 -6.12 -15.55
CA THR A 81 0.09 -5.27 -14.59
C THR A 81 0.24 -3.82 -15.09
N CYS A 82 0.46 -3.63 -16.40
CA CYS A 82 0.51 -2.29 -16.99
C CYS A 82 -0.84 -1.58 -16.90
N THR A 83 -1.96 -2.31 -16.93
CA THR A 83 -3.30 -1.71 -16.75
C THR A 83 -3.43 -1.08 -15.37
N VAL A 84 -2.97 -1.78 -14.31
CA VAL A 84 -2.95 -1.22 -12.95
C VAL A 84 -2.05 0.00 -12.87
N ARG A 85 -0.84 -0.07 -13.45
CA ARG A 85 0.07 1.09 -13.52
C ARG A 85 -0.60 2.30 -14.18
N PHE A 86 -1.27 2.10 -15.32
CA PHE A 86 -1.96 3.19 -16.02
C PHE A 86 -3.10 3.80 -15.20
N TRP A 87 -3.84 2.98 -14.44
CA TRP A 87 -4.90 3.48 -13.57
C TRP A 87 -4.34 4.24 -12.35
N GLU A 88 -3.26 3.75 -11.74
CA GLU A 88 -2.61 4.41 -10.61
C GLU A 88 -1.92 5.73 -10.99
N ASN A 89 -1.51 5.89 -12.25
CA ASN A 89 -0.88 7.10 -12.77
C ASN A 89 -1.86 8.03 -13.51
N GLU A 90 -3.15 7.70 -13.54
CA GLU A 90 -4.18 8.46 -14.29
C GLU A 90 -3.91 8.55 -15.80
N GLU A 91 -3.01 7.72 -16.33
CA GLU A 91 -2.70 7.64 -17.76
C GLU A 91 -3.87 7.02 -18.56
N ARG A 92 -4.70 6.19 -17.91
CA ARG A 92 -5.93 5.63 -18.50
C ARG A 92 -7.03 5.52 -17.46
N THR A 93 -8.27 5.73 -17.89
CA THR A 93 -9.44 5.49 -17.05
C THR A 93 -9.98 4.07 -17.26
N PRO A 94 -10.37 3.36 -16.18
CA PRO A 94 -11.08 2.10 -16.33
C PRO A 94 -12.43 2.33 -17.03
N SER A 95 -12.83 1.41 -17.91
CA SER A 95 -14.20 1.42 -18.47
C SER A 95 -15.24 1.33 -17.36
N ASN A 96 -16.46 1.87 -17.56
CA ASN A 96 -17.56 1.82 -16.59
C ASN A 96 -17.80 0.42 -15.96
N ARG A 97 -17.70 -0.65 -16.75
CA ARG A 97 -17.84 -2.03 -16.22
C ARG A 97 -16.73 -2.38 -15.21
N LYS A 98 -15.49 -2.02 -15.52
CA LYS A 98 -14.32 -2.26 -14.66
C LYS A 98 -14.36 -1.36 -13.43
N LEU A 99 -14.85 -0.13 -13.55
CA LEU A 99 -15.06 0.77 -12.41
C LEU A 99 -15.99 0.17 -11.36
N LYS A 100 -17.15 -0.35 -11.79
CA LYS A 100 -18.08 -1.01 -10.86
C LYS A 100 -17.44 -2.19 -10.13
N ASN A 101 -16.64 -3.00 -10.82
CA ASN A 101 -15.91 -4.12 -10.21
C ASN A 101 -14.85 -3.65 -9.22
N LEU A 102 -14.13 -2.56 -9.55
CA LEU A 102 -13.16 -1.93 -8.65
C LEU A 102 -13.85 -1.41 -7.39
N GLU A 103 -14.93 -0.64 -7.53
CA GLU A 103 -15.68 -0.10 -6.40
C GLU A 103 -16.24 -1.20 -5.50
N LEU A 104 -16.74 -2.30 -6.07
CA LEU A 104 -17.18 -3.46 -5.31
C LEU A 104 -16.03 -4.16 -4.57
N LEU A 105 -14.83 -4.19 -5.15
CA LEU A 105 -13.66 -4.77 -4.48
C LEU A 105 -13.17 -3.87 -3.35
N LEU A 106 -13.07 -2.56 -3.61
CA LEU A 106 -12.57 -1.56 -2.67
C LEU A 106 -13.52 -1.33 -1.47
N THR A 107 -14.80 -1.69 -1.60
CA THR A 107 -15.78 -1.62 -0.50
C THR A 107 -15.77 -2.86 0.40
N LYS A 108 -15.16 -3.97 -0.03
CA LYS A 108 -14.97 -5.14 0.82
C LYS A 108 -13.78 -4.86 1.75
N LYS A 109 -14.05 -4.74 3.04
CA LYS A 109 -13.04 -4.73 4.11
C LYS A 109 -12.06 -5.90 3.89
N PRO A 110 -10.76 -5.77 4.23
CA PRO A 110 -9.78 -6.83 4.00
C PRO A 110 -10.30 -8.15 4.58
N LEU A 111 -10.06 -9.25 3.85
CA LEU A 111 -10.36 -10.60 4.33
C LEU A 111 -9.69 -10.81 5.69
N ASP A 112 -10.52 -11.01 6.72
CA ASP A 112 -10.11 -11.59 8.01
C ASP A 112 -9.45 -12.97 7.79
#